data_AF-A0A830CYW8-F1
#
_entry.id   AF-A0A830CYW8-F1
#
_cell.length_a   1.000
_cell.length_b   1.000
_cell.length_c   1.000
_cell.angle_alpha   90.00
_cell.angle_beta   90.00
_cell.angle_gamma   90.00
#
_symmetry.space_group_name_H-M   'P 1'
#
loop_
_entity.id
_entity.type
_entity.pdbx_description
1 polymer ?
#
loop_
_entity_poly.entity_id
_entity_poly.type
_entity_poly.pdbx_seq_one_letter_code
_entity_poly.pdbx_strand_id
1 'polypeptide(L)'
;MADELSLIDEPIKPDDLTLFIINGLGPEYASIVGPIRARDTPLLFEELHDLMCAHESSLRSSEAAATSIVATANTARTGGGGG
;
A
#
# COMPACT_ATOMS: atom_id res chain seq x y z
N MET A 1 34.32 15.79 17.30
CA MET A 1 33.63 14.82 18.16
C MET A 1 32.54 14.21 17.31
N ALA A 2 32.84 13.07 16.68
CA ALA A 2 31.91 12.33 15.81
C ALA A 2 31.23 11.17 16.58
N ASP A 3 31.45 11.14 17.90
CA ASP A 3 31.13 10.04 18.81
C ASP A 3 29.72 10.14 19.43
N GLU A 4 28.95 11.19 19.10
CA GLU A 4 27.56 11.37 19.59
C GLU A 4 26.50 10.85 18.60
N LEU A 5 26.89 10.51 17.36
CA LEU A 5 26.00 9.87 16.38
C LEU A 5 26.05 8.33 16.46
N SER A 6 27.00 7.76 17.21
CA SER A 6 27.16 6.31 17.35
C SER A 6 26.28 5.69 18.45
N LEU A 7 25.46 6.49 19.15
CA LEU A 7 24.69 6.06 20.32
C LEU A 7 23.30 5.50 19.97
N ILE A 8 22.93 5.49 18.68
CA ILE A 8 21.66 4.95 18.18
C ILE A 8 21.94 3.79 17.21
N ASP A 9 22.99 3.02 17.45
CA ASP A 9 23.32 1.82 16.67
C ASP A 9 22.62 0.58 17.24
N GLU A 10 21.40 0.74 17.75
CA GLU A 10 20.56 -0.40 18.14
C GLU A 10 19.84 -0.88 16.87
N PRO A 11 20.10 -2.11 16.38
CA PRO A 11 19.37 -2.63 15.24
C PRO A 11 17.87 -2.68 15.58
N ILE A 12 17.06 -1.96 14.81
CA ILE A 12 15.60 -2.01 14.94
C ILE A 12 15.17 -3.46 14.75
N LYS A 13 14.36 -3.98 15.68
CA LYS A 13 13.87 -5.36 15.57
C LYS A 13 12.99 -5.50 14.32
N PRO A 14 13.02 -6.64 13.63
CA PRO A 14 12.18 -6.88 12.45
C PRO A 14 10.68 -6.58 12.69
N ASP A 15 10.17 -6.93 13.86
CA ASP A 15 8.79 -6.63 14.27
C ASP A 15 8.54 -5.14 14.45
N ASP A 16 9.47 -4.42 15.10
CA ASP A 16 9.37 -2.97 15.31
C ASP A 16 9.43 -2.22 13.97
N LEU A 17 10.29 -2.67 13.06
CA LEU A 17 10.39 -2.13 11.71
C LEU A 17 9.11 -2.38 10.91
N THR A 18 8.59 -3.61 10.95
CA THR A 18 7.32 -3.97 10.29
C THR A 18 6.18 -3.11 10.83
N LEU A 19 6.10 -2.96 12.15
CA LEU A 19 5.09 -2.13 12.82
C LEU A 19 5.22 -0.66 12.42
N PHE A 20 6.45 -0.13 12.34
CA PHE A 20 6.71 1.23 11.89
C PHE A 20 6.21 1.45 10.46
N ILE A 21 6.55 0.54 9.54
CA ILE A 21 6.14 0.61 8.13
C ILE A 21 4.61 0.59 8.03
N ILE A 22 3.93 -0.38 8.64
CA ILE A 22 2.47 -0.52 8.51
C ILE A 22 1.68 0.61 9.19
N ASN A 23 2.24 1.27 10.21
CA ASN A 23 1.60 2.45 10.82
C ASN A 23 1.72 3.71 9.95
N GLY A 24 2.73 3.77 9.07
CA GLY A 24 2.90 4.86 8.11
C GLY A 24 2.02 4.73 6.86
N LEU A 25 1.29 3.62 6.70
CA LEU A 25 0.49 3.37 5.51
C LEU A 25 -0.86 4.11 5.55
N GLY A 26 -1.31 4.54 4.38
CA GLY A 26 -2.62 5.14 4.19
C GLY A 26 -3.78 4.13 4.34
N PRO A 27 -5.03 4.63 4.45
CA PRO A 27 -6.22 3.78 4.62
C PRO A 27 -6.42 2.76 3.49
N GLU A 28 -5.89 3.01 2.30
CA GLU A 28 -5.92 2.10 1.16
C GLU A 28 -5.15 0.78 1.38
N TYR A 29 -4.26 0.72 2.39
CA TYR A 29 -3.54 -0.49 2.78
C TYR A 29 -4.19 -1.21 3.98
N ALA A 30 -5.30 -0.71 4.53
CA ALA A 30 -5.92 -1.28 5.73
C ALA A 30 -6.28 -2.77 5.59
N SER A 31 -6.58 -3.23 4.37
CA SER A 31 -6.89 -4.63 4.06
C SER A 31 -5.71 -5.59 4.30
N ILE A 32 -4.46 -5.12 4.17
CA ILE A 32 -3.26 -5.93 4.40
C ILE A 32 -2.68 -5.74 5.80
N VAL A 33 -2.93 -4.59 6.45
CA VAL A 33 -2.42 -4.29 7.80
C VAL A 33 -2.92 -5.30 8.85
N GLY A 34 -4.21 -5.66 8.80
CA GLY A 34 -4.80 -6.63 9.74
C GLY A 34 -4.10 -8.00 9.71
N PRO A 35 -4.03 -8.67 8.54
CA PRO A 35 -3.30 -9.92 8.38
C PRO A 35 -1.82 -9.84 8.77
N ILE A 36 -1.13 -8.74 8.44
CA ILE A 36 0.28 -8.54 8.83
C ILE A 36 0.44 -8.50 10.35
N ARG A 37 -0.47 -7.81 11.07
CA ARG A 37 -0.43 -7.72 12.54
C ARG A 37 -0.81 -9.00 13.26
N ALA A 38 -1.59 -9.86 12.62
CA ALA A 38 -2.06 -11.12 13.20
C ALA A 38 -1.05 -12.27 13.05
N ARG A 39 0.06 -12.08 12.32
CA ARG A 39 1.10 -13.10 12.18
C ARG A 39 1.85 -13.29 13.50
N ASP A 40 1.97 -14.54 13.95
CA ASP A 40 2.80 -14.92 15.11
C ASP A 40 4.31 -14.98 14.78
N THR A 41 4.66 -14.99 13.49
CA THR A 41 6.05 -15.06 13.01
C THR A 41 6.49 -13.72 12.43
N PRO A 42 7.71 -13.26 12.74
CA PRO A 42 8.24 -12.03 12.16
C PRO A 42 8.32 -12.14 10.64
N LEU A 43 7.93 -11.08 9.95
CA LEU A 43 8.07 -10.95 8.50
C LEU A 43 9.51 -10.58 8.16
N LEU A 44 10.08 -11.23 7.15
CA LEU A 44 11.29 -10.73 6.52
C LEU A 44 10.96 -9.45 5.76
N PHE A 45 11.96 -8.56 5.65
CA PHE A 45 11.81 -7.32 4.92
C PHE A 45 11.41 -7.55 3.45
N GLU A 46 11.96 -8.59 2.82
CA GLU A 46 11.64 -8.99 1.45
C GLU A 46 10.17 -9.43 1.31
N GLU A 47 9.66 -10.26 2.24
CA GLU A 47 8.25 -10.68 2.24
C GLU A 47 7.30 -9.49 2.40
N LEU A 48 7.63 -8.56 3.30
CA LEU A 48 6.84 -7.35 3.50
C LEU A 48 6.84 -6.47 2.23
N HIS A 49 8.00 -6.30 1.60
CA HIS A 49 8.14 -5.55 0.36
C HIS A 49 7.30 -6.17 -0.76
N ASP A 50 7.39 -7.49 -0.98
CA ASP A 50 6.63 -8.19 -2.01
C ASP A 50 5.13 -8.07 -1.79
N LEU A 51 4.67 -8.20 -0.54
CA LEU A 51 3.27 -8.04 -0.17
C LEU A 51 2.77 -6.61 -0.47
N MET A 52 3.59 -5.59 -0.17
CA MET A 52 3.27 -4.20 -0.46
C MET A 52 3.20 -3.93 -1.96
N CYS A 53 4.17 -4.41 -2.75
CA CYS A 53 4.17 -4.26 -4.20
C CYS A 53 2.98 -4.97 -4.87
N ALA A 54 2.62 -6.16 -4.39
CA ALA A 54 1.44 -6.88 -4.86
C ALA A 54 0.15 -6.08 -4.59
N HIS A 55 0.02 -5.51 -3.39
CA HIS A 55 -1.14 -4.70 -3.02
C HIS A 55 -1.23 -3.40 -3.82
N GLU A 56 -0.12 -2.69 -4.02
CA GLU A 56 -0.09 -1.48 -4.83
C GLU A 56 -0.51 -1.76 -6.29
N SER A 57 -0.04 -2.87 -6.85
CA SER A 57 -0.44 -3.31 -8.20
C SER A 57 -1.94 -3.56 -8.29
N SER A 58 -2.53 -4.14 -7.24
CA SER A 58 -3.98 -4.36 -7.14
C SER A 58 -4.75 -3.03 -7.04
N LEU A 59 -4.30 -2.09 -6.21
CA LEU A 59 -4.89 -0.76 -6.08
C LEU A 59 -4.89 -0.03 -7.42
N ARG A 60 -3.76 -0.03 -8.13
CA ARG A 60 -3.61 0.60 -9.45
C ARG A 60 -4.55 -0.01 -10.49
N SER A 61 -4.71 -1.34 -10.48
CA SER A 61 -5.65 -2.03 -11.38
C SER A 61 -7.11 -1.66 -11.07
N SER A 62 -7.46 -1.59 -9.78
CA SER A 62 -8.80 -1.18 -9.34
C SER A 62 -9.12 0.27 -9.72
N GLU A 63 -8.16 1.19 -9.54
CA GLU A 63 -8.31 2.59 -9.92
C GLU A 63 -8.47 2.78 -11.44
N ALA A 64 -7.69 2.03 -12.24
CA ALA A 64 -7.83 2.03 -13.68
C ALA A 64 -9.21 1.51 -14.13
N ALA A 65 -9.72 0.45 -13.48
CA ALA A 65 -11.06 -0.06 -13.74
C ALA A 65 -12.14 0.95 -13.37
N ALA A 66 -12.02 1.62 -12.21
CA ALA A 66 -12.94 2.67 -11.79
C ALA A 66 -12.97 3.85 -12.78
N THR A 67 -11.80 4.28 -13.24
CA THR A 67 -11.66 5.37 -14.24
C THR A 67 -12.30 5.00 -15.57
N SER A 68 -12.15 3.74 -16.02
CA SER A 68 -12.75 3.25 -17.26
C SER A 68 -14.28 3.28 -17.23
N ILE A 69 -14.91 2.90 -16.11
CA ILE A 69 -16.37 2.93 -15.94
C ILE A 69 -16.90 4.37 -16.06
N VAL A 70 -16.22 5.34 -15.47
CA VAL A 70 -16.60 6.76 -15.54
C VAL A 70 -16.53 7.29 -16.98
N ALA A 71 -15.50 6.91 -17.74
CA ALA A 71 -15.35 7.32 -19.14
C ALA A 71 -16.49 6.78 -20.02
N THR A 72 -16.87 5.50 -19.88
CA THR A 72 -17.99 4.89 -20.63
C THR A 72 -19.34 5.51 -20.27
N ALA A 73 -19.56 5.92 -19.01
CA ALA A 73 -20.81 6.56 -18.60
C ALA A 73 -21.02 7.96 -19.24
N ASN A 74 -19.95 8.64 -19.65
CA ASN A 74 -20.04 9.96 -20.27
C ASN A 74 -20.35 9.91 -21.78
N THR A 75 -19.85 8.90 -22.49
CA THR A 75 -20.04 8.80 -23.96
C THR A 75 -21.46 8.40 -24.38
N ALA A 76 -22.26 7.82 -23.47
CA ALA A 76 -23.64 7.42 -23.76
C ALA A 76 -24.65 8.58 -23.80
N ARG A 77 -24.27 9.82 -23.42
CA ARG A 77 -25.20 10.95 -23.28
C ARG A 77 -25.20 11.96 -24.42
N THR A 78 -24.34 11.81 -25.44
CA THR A 78 -24.23 12.79 -26.53
C THR A 78 -24.38 12.12 -27.91
N GLY A 79 -25.60 11.68 -28.24
CA GLY A 79 -25.82 11.08 -29.57
C GLY A 79 -27.27 10.90 -29.99
N GLY A 80 -28.23 11.55 -29.32
CA GLY A 80 -29.65 11.43 -29.62
C GLY A 80 -30.30 12.79 -29.83
N GLY A 81 -30.26 13.30 -31.05
CA GLY A 81 -31.02 14.47 -31.49
C GLY A 81 -30.40 15.07 -32.73
N GLY A 82 -31.06 15.20 -33.87
CA GLY A 82 -32.42 14.87 -34.31
C GLY A 82 -32.36 14.93 -35.84
N GLY A 83 -33.38 14.39 -36.50
CA GLY A 83 -33.51 14.42 -37.97
C GLY A 83 -33.69 15.81 -38.56
#